data_AF-A0A1G3ZPC8-F1
#
_entry.id   AF-A0A1G3ZPC8-F1
#
_cell.length_a   1.000
_cell.length_b   1.000
_cell.length_c   1.000
_cell.angle_alpha   90.00
_cell.angle_beta   90.00
_cell.angle_gamma   90.00
#
_symmetry.space_group_name_H-M   'P 1'
#
loop_
_entity.id
_entity.type
_entity.pdbx_description
1 polymer ?
#
loop_
_entity_poly.entity_id
_entity_poly.type
_entity_poly.pdbx_seq_one_letter_code
_entity_poly.pdbx_strand_id
1 'polypeptide(L)' 'MNWKIEILENHTGELGEAVPHADHLFESEEYHYDQGQVLEVAVHKTNDSHWHIFTDLDSGHRFKIPPEKYRQIA' A
#
# COMPACT_ATOMS: atom_id res chain seq x y z
N MET A 1 -2.19 7.72 -11.75
CA MET A 1 -2.48 6.53 -12.57
C MET A 1 -3.03 5.49 -11.62
N ASN A 2 -4.15 4.86 -11.97
CA ASN A 2 -4.80 3.90 -11.09
C ASN A 2 -4.46 2.50 -11.58
N TRP A 3 -4.04 1.63 -10.66
CA TRP A 3 -3.74 0.24 -10.94
C TRP A 3 -4.71 -0.64 -10.19
N LYS A 4 -4.90 -1.85 -10.72
CA LYS A 4 -5.50 -2.93 -9.97
C LYS A 4 -4.39 -3.89 -9.57
N ILE A 5 -4.23 -4.12 -8.26
CA ILE A 5 -3.20 -5.00 -7.73
C ILE A 5 -3.83 -6.14 -6.93
N GLU A 6 -3.21 -7.32 -6.97
CA GLU A 6 -3.55 -8.44 -6.12
C GLU A 6 -2.44 -8.67 -5.10
N ILE A 7 -2.82 -8.79 -3.84
CA ILE A 7 -1.95 -9.06 -2.71
C ILE A 7 -1.56 -10.53 -2.73
N LEU A 8 -0.26 -10.82 -2.78
CA LEU A 8 0.25 -12.19 -2.93
C LEU A 8 0.51 -12.89 -1.60
N GLU A 9 0.55 -12.14 -0.50
CA GLU A 9 0.69 -12.64 0.87
C GLU A 9 0.01 -11.67 1.85
N ASN A 10 -0.39 -12.16 3.02
CA ASN A 10 -1.01 -11.33 4.05
C ASN A 10 -0.13 -10.10 4.35
N HIS A 11 -0.71 -8.92 4.19
CA HIS A 11 0.00 -7.66 4.34
C HIS A 11 -0.65 -6.84 5.44
N THR A 12 0.13 -6.58 6.50
CA THR A 12 -0.27 -5.69 7.58
C THR A 12 0.67 -4.51 7.63
N GLY A 13 0.16 -3.36 8.05
CA GLY A 13 0.99 -2.21 8.29
C GLY A 13 0.31 -1.21 9.21
N GLU A 14 1.12 -0.54 10.01
CA GLU A 14 0.69 0.63 10.77
C GLU A 14 0.52 1.81 9.81
N LEU A 15 -0.56 2.59 9.97
CA LEU A 15 -0.68 3.93 9.39
C LEU A 15 0.32 4.88 10.06
N GLY A 16 1.59 4.70 9.71
CA GLY A 16 2.66 5.66 9.93
C GLY A 16 3.22 5.99 8.56
N GLU A 17 2.51 6.87 7.85
CA GLU A 17 2.91 7.56 6.63
C GLU A 17 4.02 6.85 5.81
N ALA A 18 3.67 6.26 4.66
CA ALA A 18 4.60 6.19 3.53
C ALA A 18 4.85 7.61 2.94
N VAL A 19 4.94 8.61 3.81
CA VAL A 19 5.29 9.99 3.55
C VAL A 19 6.57 10.25 4.33
N PRO A 20 7.64 10.67 3.67
CA PRO A 20 8.89 10.96 4.34
C PRO A 20 8.80 12.32 5.04
N HIS A 21 8.09 12.52 6.16
CA HIS A 21 8.17 13.78 6.91
C HIS A 21 7.88 13.65 8.42
N ALA A 22 8.24 14.71 9.15
CA ALA A 22 8.83 14.69 10.49
C ALA A 22 7.89 15.04 11.66
N ASP A 23 6.57 14.98 11.46
CA ASP A 23 5.60 15.42 12.48
C ASP A 23 4.66 14.28 12.87
N HIS A 24 5.00 13.64 13.99
CA HIS A 24 4.27 12.58 14.64
C HIS A 24 2.91 13.05 15.21
N LEU A 25 1.84 12.98 14.41
CA LEU A 25 0.51 12.71 14.95
C LEU A 25 0.12 11.28 14.58
N PHE A 26 0.24 10.38 15.56
CA PHE A 26 -0.11 8.97 15.43
C PHE A 26 -1.64 8.80 15.51
N GLU A 27 -2.33 8.85 14.37
CA GLU A 27 -3.58 8.12 14.22
C GLU A 27 -3.24 6.71 13.72
N SER A 28 -3.08 5.79 14.67
CA SER A 28 -2.77 4.38 14.41
C SER A 28 -4.05 3.64 14.03
N GLU A 29 -4.41 3.63 12.74
CA GLU A 29 -5.22 2.52 12.24
C GLU A 29 -4.27 1.48 11.64
N GLU A 30 -4.43 0.23 12.04
CA GLU A 30 -3.67 -0.89 11.49
C GLU A 30 -4.48 -1.43 10.31
N TYR A 31 -3.93 -1.39 9.10
CA TYR A 31 -4.59 -2.00 7.94
C TYR A 31 -4.10 -3.43 7.75
N HIS A 32 -5.04 -4.27 7.30
CA HIS A 32 -4.80 -5.67 7.01
C HIS A 32 -5.38 -5.98 5.63
N TYR A 33 -4.55 -6.55 4.77
CA TYR A 33 -4.96 -7.10 3.50
C TYR A 33 -4.66 -8.59 3.47
N ASP A 34 -5.66 -9.38 3.11
CA ASP A 34 -5.51 -10.81 2.98
C ASP A 34 -4.83 -11.19 1.66
N GLN A 35 -4.15 -12.33 1.66
CA GLN A 35 -3.67 -12.94 0.42
C GLN A 35 -4.84 -13.18 -0.56
N GLY A 36 -4.64 -12.81 -1.83
CA GLY A 36 -5.64 -12.87 -2.88
C GLY A 36 -6.59 -11.67 -2.90
N GLN A 37 -6.49 -10.75 -1.93
CA GLN A 37 -7.27 -9.52 -1.94
C GLN A 37 -6.84 -8.65 -3.12
N VAL A 38 -7.84 -8.15 -3.83
CA VAL A 38 -7.63 -7.30 -5.00
C VAL A 38 -8.01 -5.87 -4.65
N LEU A 39 -7.05 -4.96 -4.81
CA LEU A 39 -7.18 -3.56 -4.47
C LEU A 39 -7.18 -2.72 -5.74
N GLU A 40 -8.01 -1.69 -5.78
CA GLU A 40 -7.86 -0.59 -6.72
C GLU A 40 -7.05 0.52 -6.03
N VAL A 41 -5.93 0.89 -6.63
CA VAL A 41 -4.96 1.76 -5.98
C VAL A 41 -4.58 2.96 -6.83
N ALA A 42 -4.43 4.11 -6.19
CA ALA A 42 -3.67 5.22 -6.74
C ALA A 42 -2.17 4.96 -6.57
N VAL A 43 -1.42 5.04 -7.67
CA VAL A 43 0.03 4.81 -7.67
C VAL A 43 0.78 6.10 -7.34
N HIS A 44 1.62 6.05 -6.29
CA HIS A 44 2.46 7.16 -5.89
C HIS A 44 3.94 6.95 -6.23
N LYS A 45 4.50 5.78 -5.92
CA LYS A 45 5.91 5.46 -6.19
C LYS A 45 6.08 3.98 -6.55
N THR A 46 6.65 3.70 -7.72
CA THR A 46 6.94 2.33 -8.20
C THR A 46 8.33 2.19 -8.83
N ASN A 47 9.18 3.21 -8.66
CA ASN A 47 10.54 3.24 -9.21
C ASN A 47 11.60 2.73 -8.22
N ASP A 48 11.19 2.30 -7.03
CA ASP A 48 12.06 1.86 -5.95
C ASP A 48 12.00 0.34 -5.86
N SER A 49 13.15 -0.32 -5.94
CA SER A 49 13.23 -1.78 -5.99
C SER A 49 12.83 -2.49 -4.69
N HIS A 50 12.71 -1.75 -3.58
CA HIS A 50 12.41 -2.33 -2.28
C HIS A 50 10.96 -2.11 -1.88
N TRP A 51 10.38 -0.96 -2.23
CA TRP A 51 9.05 -0.58 -1.76
C TRP A 51 8.30 0.28 -2.77
N HIS A 52 7.06 -0.08 -3.02
CA HIS A 52 6.13 0.73 -3.78
C HIS A 52 5.09 1.35 -2.85
N ILE A 53 4.62 2.54 -3.22
CA ILE A 53 3.68 3.33 -2.42
C ILE A 53 2.38 3.47 -3.20
N PHE A 54 1.31 3.06 -2.55
CA PHE A 54 -0.05 3.05 -3.08
C PHE A 54 -1.00 3.70 -2.10
N THR A 55 -2.11 4.22 -2.61
CA THR A 55 -3.28 4.54 -1.80
C THR A 55 -4.42 3.65 -2.25
N ASP A 56 -4.98 2.85 -1.34
CA ASP A 56 -6.20 2.09 -1.58
C ASP A 56 -7.36 3.06 -1.80
N LEU A 57 -8.08 2.89 -2.90
CA LEU A 57 -9.20 3.76 -3.25
C LEU A 57 -10.47 3.43 -2.46
N ASP A 58 -10.57 2.23 -1.87
CA ASP A 58 -11.72 1.84 -1.04
C ASP A 58 -11.59 2.40 0.38
N SER A 59 -10.47 2.11 1.04
CA SER A 59 -10.22 2.58 2.41
C SER A 59 -9.59 3.98 2.51
N GLY A 60 -8.99 4.49 1.42
CA GLY A 60 -8.22 5.73 1.44
C GLY A 60 -6.82 5.57 2.08
N HIS A 61 -6.45 4.38 2.54
CA HIS A 61 -5.20 4.14 3.24
C HIS A 61 -4.00 4.17 2.29
N ARG A 62 -2.98 4.94 2.67
CA ARG A 62 -1.69 4.91 1.99
C ARG A 62 -0.78 3.86 2.63
N PHE A 63 -0.28 2.93 1.82
CA PHE A 63 0.56 1.82 2.26
C PHE A 63 1.81 1.67 1.42
N LYS A 64 2.82 1.03 2.02
CA LYS A 64 4.08 0.65 1.36
C LYS A 64 4.15 -0.86 1.26
N ILE A 65 4.38 -1.38 0.06
CA ILE A 65 4.43 -2.82 -0.19
C ILE A 65 5.61 -3.13 -1.12
N PRO A 66 6.44 -4.15 -0.81
CA PRO A 66 7.47 -4.62 -1.71
C PRO A 66 6.91 -5.14 -3.03
N PRO A 67 7.64 -4.97 -4.15
CA PRO A 67 7.19 -5.42 -5.47
C PRO A 67 6.91 -6.92 -5.57
N GLU A 68 7.55 -7.75 -4.74
CA GLU A 68 7.33 -9.19 -4.70
C GLU A 68 6.05 -9.62 -3.97
N LYS A 69 5.42 -8.71 -3.20
CA LYS A 69 4.23 -9.01 -2.38
C LYS A 69 2.92 -8.68 -3.06
N TYR A 70 2.96 -8.13 -4.27
CA TYR A 70 1.77 -7.86 -5.06
C TYR A 70 2.03 -8.13 -6.54
N ARG A 71 0.98 -8.31 -7.33
CA ARG A 71 1.07 -8.25 -8.80
C ARG A 71 0.05 -7.27 -9.36
N GLN A 72 0.46 -6.53 -10.39
CA GLN A 72 -0.50 -5.74 -11.17
C GLN A 72 -1.31 -6.69 -12.07
N ILE A 73 -2.63 -6.55 -12.03
CA ILE A 73 -3.55 -7.38 -12.81
C ILE A 73 -4.31 -6.60 -13.90
N ALA A 74 -4.27 -5.26 -13.87
CA ALA A 74 -4.80 -4.38 -14.92
C ALA A 74 -4.07 -3.03 -14.95
#